data_AF-A0A4Q6F497-F1
#
_entry.id   AF-A0A4Q6F497-F1
#
_cell.length_a   1.000
_cell.length_b   1.000
_cell.length_c   1.000
_cell.angle_alpha   90.00
_cell.angle_beta   90.00
_cell.angle_gamma   90.00
#
_symmetry.space_group_name_H-M   'P 1'
#
loop_
_entity.id
_entity.type
_entity.pdbx_description
1 polymer ?
#
loop_
_entity_poly.entity_id
_entity_poly.type
_entity_poly.pdbx_seq_one_letter_code
_entity_poly.pdbx_strand_id
1 'polypeptide(L)'
;MKNLIVVESVDEWPKQLGDFEVVSDIDYFIEDHFQESKNYRVFNLCRSYRYQTSGYYVSLLAAARGQKPIPSLSTIQEMKTKAFVKITSDNLDALVQKSLADIKSDTFEL
;
A
#
# COMPACT_ATOMS: atom_id res chain seq x y z
N MET A 1 -22.43 -5.48 -8.54
CA MET A 1 -21.05 -5.16 -8.17
C MET A 1 -20.64 -6.10 -7.07
N LYS A 2 -19.62 -6.93 -7.31
CA LYS A 2 -19.12 -7.94 -6.37
C LYS A 2 -18.04 -7.33 -5.47
N ASN A 3 -18.00 -7.72 -4.21
CA ASN A 3 -16.96 -7.29 -3.28
C ASN A 3 -15.87 -8.37 -3.21
N LEU A 4 -14.64 -7.97 -3.47
CA LEU A 4 -13.46 -8.84 -3.50
C LEU A 4 -12.43 -8.31 -2.51
N ILE A 5 -11.92 -9.15 -1.63
CA ILE A 5 -10.78 -8.87 -0.76
C ILE A 5 -9.57 -9.58 -1.34
N VAL A 6 -8.48 -8.83 -1.51
CA VAL A 6 -7.21 -9.37 -2.01
C VAL A 6 -6.16 -9.24 -0.92
N VAL A 7 -5.49 -10.34 -0.60
CA VAL A 7 -4.55 -10.49 0.52
C VAL A 7 -3.30 -11.25 0.08
N GLU A 8 -2.18 -11.10 0.77
CA GLU A 8 -0.94 -11.84 0.43
C GLU A 8 -1.00 -13.32 0.86
N SER A 9 -1.74 -13.63 1.92
CA SER A 9 -1.96 -15.00 2.39
C SER A 9 -3.39 -15.13 2.89
N VAL A 10 -4.11 -16.11 2.34
CA VAL A 10 -5.49 -16.41 2.73
C VAL A 10 -5.59 -17.17 4.06
N ASP A 11 -4.50 -17.77 4.53
CA ASP A 11 -4.47 -18.58 5.76
C ASP A 11 -4.73 -17.74 7.02
N GLU A 12 -4.41 -16.44 6.96
CA GLU A 12 -4.64 -15.47 8.03
C GLU A 12 -6.06 -14.88 8.02
N TRP A 13 -6.92 -15.31 7.08
CA TRP A 13 -8.26 -14.76 6.88
C TRP A 13 -9.37 -15.75 7.22
N PRO A 14 -10.52 -15.27 7.71
CA PRO A 14 -11.70 -16.12 7.88
C PRO A 14 -12.12 -16.71 6.54
N LYS A 15 -12.40 -18.02 6.51
CA LYS A 15 -12.83 -18.74 5.29
C LYS A 15 -14.12 -18.19 4.68
N GLN A 16 -14.93 -17.48 5.46
CA GLN A 16 -16.14 -16.82 4.98
C GLN A 16 -16.31 -15.48 5.70
N LEU A 17 -16.31 -14.39 4.94
CA LEU A 17 -16.51 -13.04 5.45
C LEU A 17 -17.76 -12.44 4.80
N GLY A 18 -18.94 -12.95 5.18
CA GLY A 18 -20.21 -12.51 4.61
C GLY A 18 -20.25 -12.65 3.08
N ASP A 19 -20.59 -11.55 2.39
CA ASP A 19 -20.69 -11.49 0.93
C ASP A 19 -19.37 -11.14 0.21
N PHE A 20 -18.23 -11.24 0.92
CA PHE A 20 -16.92 -10.95 0.37
C PHE A 20 -16.23 -12.24 -0.08
N GLU A 21 -15.77 -12.23 -1.31
CA GLU A 21 -14.82 -13.22 -1.83
C GLU A 21 -13.42 -12.82 -1.38
N VAL A 22 -12.67 -13.73 -0.75
CA VAL A 22 -11.30 -13.48 -0.29
C VAL A 22 -10.36 -14.33 -1.15
N VAL A 23 -9.39 -13.68 -1.78
CA VAL A 23 -8.41 -14.34 -2.67
C VAL A 23 -7.00 -13.87 -2.38
N SER A 24 -6.03 -14.71 -2.76
CA SER A 24 -4.64 -14.28 -2.75
C SER A 24 -4.36 -13.25 -3.85
N ASP A 25 -3.33 -12.43 -3.67
CA ASP A 25 -2.82 -11.53 -4.70
C ASP A 25 -2.35 -12.28 -5.95
N ILE A 26 -1.76 -13.47 -5.79
CA ILE A 26 -1.37 -14.36 -6.88
C ILE A 26 -2.59 -14.79 -7.71
N ASP A 27 -3.64 -15.30 -7.06
CA ASP A 27 -4.87 -15.74 -7.75
C ASP A 27 -5.54 -14.57 -8.48
N TYR A 28 -5.59 -13.39 -7.84
CA TYR A 28 -6.10 -12.17 -8.45
C TYR A 28 -5.32 -11.72 -9.71
N PHE A 29 -4.03 -12.05 -9.80
CA PHE A 29 -3.21 -11.75 -10.98
C PHE A 29 -3.41 -12.75 -12.11
N ILE A 30 -3.53 -14.04 -11.78
CA ILE A 30 -3.48 -15.14 -12.76
C ILE A 30 -4.86 -15.54 -13.26
N GLU A 31 -5.90 -15.52 -12.41
CA GLU A 31 -7.20 -16.04 -12.81
C GLU A 31 -7.94 -15.11 -13.78
N ASP A 32 -8.31 -15.64 -14.96
CA ASP A 32 -8.91 -14.90 -16.08
C ASP A 32 -10.23 -14.20 -15.69
N HIS A 33 -11.00 -14.81 -14.80
CA HIS A 33 -12.31 -14.28 -14.41
C HIS A 33 -12.21 -12.93 -13.65
N PHE A 34 -11.08 -12.63 -13.02
CA PHE A 34 -10.77 -11.31 -12.46
C PHE A 34 -10.26 -10.32 -13.51
N GLN A 35 -9.79 -10.78 -14.65
CA GLN A 35 -9.28 -9.94 -15.74
C GLN A 35 -10.41 -9.44 -16.65
N GLU A 36 -11.40 -10.29 -16.92
CA GLU A 36 -12.48 -10.01 -17.87
C GLU A 36 -13.62 -9.15 -17.29
N SER A 37 -13.82 -9.21 -15.97
CA SER A 37 -14.95 -8.54 -15.31
C SER A 37 -14.57 -7.17 -14.73
N LYS A 38 -15.34 -6.15 -15.13
CA LYS A 38 -15.23 -4.78 -14.59
C LYS A 38 -16.04 -4.58 -13.29
N ASN A 39 -16.84 -5.55 -12.88
CA ASN A 39 -17.87 -5.38 -11.86
C ASN A 39 -17.39 -5.68 -10.43
N TYR A 40 -16.10 -5.44 -10.14
CA TYR A 40 -15.50 -5.68 -8.83
C TYR A 40 -15.21 -4.38 -8.07
N ARG A 41 -15.54 -4.40 -6.77
CA ARG A 41 -14.99 -3.49 -5.76
C ARG A 41 -13.89 -4.26 -5.03
N VAL A 42 -12.64 -3.85 -5.24
CA VAL A 42 -11.45 -4.57 -4.77
C VAL A 42 -10.96 -3.92 -3.49
N PHE A 43 -11.11 -4.60 -2.38
CA PHE A 43 -10.54 -4.25 -1.08
C PHE A 43 -9.16 -4.86 -1.01
N ASN A 44 -8.16 -4.05 -1.32
CA ASN A 44 -6.78 -4.44 -1.25
C ASN A 44 -6.35 -4.38 0.22
N LEU A 45 -6.03 -5.52 0.82
CA LEU A 45 -5.62 -5.65 2.22
C LEU A 45 -4.24 -6.34 2.31
N CYS A 46 -3.43 -6.21 1.24
CA CYS A 46 -2.02 -6.59 1.25
C CYS A 46 -1.24 -5.81 2.31
N ARG A 47 -0.12 -6.38 2.77
CA ARG A 47 0.66 -5.86 3.90
C ARG A 47 1.38 -4.55 3.57
N SER A 48 1.68 -4.32 2.29
CA SER A 48 2.41 -3.14 1.83
C SER A 48 1.83 -2.57 0.53
N TYR A 49 1.85 -1.24 0.45
CA TYR A 49 1.53 -0.46 -0.76
C TYR A 49 2.75 0.26 -1.37
N ARG A 50 3.97 -0.12 -0.95
CA ARG A 50 5.22 0.42 -1.52
C ARG A 50 5.30 0.14 -3.03
N TYR A 51 6.07 0.96 -3.73
CA TYR A 51 6.24 0.76 -5.17
C TYR A 51 6.84 -0.63 -5.41
N GLN A 52 6.42 -1.27 -6.51
CA GLN A 52 6.80 -2.65 -6.86
C GLN A 52 6.41 -3.74 -5.86
N THR A 53 5.53 -3.46 -4.89
CA THR A 53 4.95 -4.52 -4.04
C THR A 53 3.64 -5.06 -4.60
N SER A 54 3.23 -6.27 -4.21
CA SER A 54 2.00 -6.88 -4.72
C SER A 54 0.77 -6.01 -4.46
N GLY A 55 0.63 -5.45 -3.25
CA GLY A 55 -0.42 -4.49 -2.93
C GLY A 55 -0.44 -3.26 -3.85
N TYR A 56 0.71 -2.76 -4.31
CA TYR A 56 0.71 -1.67 -5.30
C TYR A 56 0.15 -2.15 -6.66
N TYR A 57 0.55 -3.33 -7.11
CA TYR A 57 0.09 -3.90 -8.37
C TYR A 57 -1.38 -4.31 -8.35
N VAL A 58 -1.91 -4.78 -7.23
CA VAL A 58 -3.34 -5.09 -7.06
C VAL A 58 -4.18 -3.85 -7.38
N SER A 59 -3.91 -2.72 -6.74
CA SER A 59 -4.67 -1.48 -6.99
C SER A 59 -4.42 -0.88 -8.38
N LEU A 60 -3.20 -1.02 -8.92
CA LEU A 60 -2.87 -0.56 -10.29
C LEU A 60 -3.64 -1.36 -11.35
N LEU A 61 -3.61 -2.69 -11.26
CA LEU A 61 -4.29 -3.58 -12.20
C LEU A 61 -5.80 -3.45 -12.07
N ALA A 62 -6.34 -3.36 -10.84
CA ALA A 62 -7.76 -3.11 -10.63
C ALA A 62 -8.22 -1.83 -11.35
N ALA A 63 -7.47 -0.73 -11.21
CA ALA A 63 -7.77 0.53 -11.89
C ALA A 63 -7.69 0.39 -13.42
N ALA A 64 -6.65 -0.26 -13.95
CA ALA A 64 -6.47 -0.50 -15.39
C ALA A 64 -7.58 -1.38 -15.99
N ARG A 65 -8.08 -2.36 -15.22
CA ARG A 65 -9.19 -3.24 -15.58
C ARG A 65 -10.56 -2.55 -15.46
N GLY A 66 -10.62 -1.30 -14.97
CA GLY A 66 -11.88 -0.58 -14.75
C GLY A 66 -12.67 -1.04 -13.52
N GLN A 67 -12.01 -1.78 -12.62
CA GLN A 67 -12.55 -2.14 -11.30
C GLN A 67 -12.37 -0.98 -10.32
N LYS A 68 -13.00 -1.05 -9.14
CA LYS A 68 -12.90 0.00 -8.12
C LYS A 68 -12.03 -0.46 -6.93
N PRO A 69 -10.72 -0.21 -6.96
CA PRO A 69 -9.84 -0.52 -5.84
C PRO A 69 -10.03 0.43 -4.65
N ILE A 70 -9.92 -0.12 -3.45
CA ILE A 70 -9.92 0.58 -2.16
C ILE A 70 -8.73 0.02 -1.37
N PRO A 71 -7.70 0.84 -1.06
CA PRO A 71 -7.51 2.22 -1.51
C PRO A 71 -7.25 2.34 -3.02
N SER A 72 -7.61 3.49 -3.60
CA SER A 72 -7.32 3.79 -5.01
C SER A 72 -5.81 3.96 -5.25
N LEU A 73 -5.36 3.82 -6.50
CA LEU A 73 -3.95 4.03 -6.84
C LEU A 73 -3.47 5.45 -6.48
N SER A 74 -4.30 6.47 -6.77
CA SER A 74 -4.01 7.85 -6.39
C SER A 74 -3.91 8.01 -4.87
N THR A 75 -4.82 7.37 -4.12
CA THR A 75 -4.76 7.35 -2.64
C THR A 75 -3.46 6.72 -2.14
N ILE A 76 -3.01 5.61 -2.73
CA ILE A 76 -1.74 4.96 -2.37
C ILE A 76 -0.55 5.89 -2.62
N GLN A 77 -0.55 6.62 -3.73
CA GLN A 77 0.50 7.59 -4.05
C GLN A 77 0.51 8.76 -3.06
N GLU A 78 -0.66 9.30 -2.71
CA GLU A 78 -0.79 10.38 -1.73
C GLU A 78 -0.33 9.98 -0.32
N MET A 79 -0.63 8.74 0.11
CA MET A 79 -0.19 8.21 1.40
C MET A 79 1.35 8.22 1.56
N LYS A 80 2.08 7.99 0.46
CA LYS A 80 3.56 8.05 0.47
C LYS A 80 4.09 9.47 0.64
N THR A 81 3.43 10.45 0.04
CA THR A 81 3.94 11.83 -0.05
C THR A 81 3.79 12.61 1.25
N LYS A 82 2.74 12.35 2.05
CA LYS A 82 2.40 13.23 3.20
C LYS A 82 2.64 12.62 4.59
N ALA A 83 2.56 11.30 4.76
CA ALA A 83 2.64 10.70 6.10
C ALA A 83 4.05 10.30 6.52
N PHE A 84 4.92 9.88 5.60
CA PHE A 84 6.22 9.31 5.95
C PHE A 84 7.33 10.35 6.13
N VAL A 85 7.28 11.45 5.35
CA VAL A 85 8.29 12.52 5.38
C VAL A 85 8.23 13.29 6.71
N LYS A 86 7.04 13.57 7.23
CA LYS A 86 6.87 14.37 8.44
C LYS A 86 7.32 13.64 9.72
N ILE A 87 6.97 12.35 9.84
CA ILE A 87 7.32 11.54 11.02
C ILE A 87 8.83 11.28 11.12
N THR A 88 9.51 11.17 9.97
CA THR A 88 10.96 11.00 9.94
C THR A 88 11.68 12.32 10.18
N SER A 89 11.21 13.43 9.59
CA SER A 89 11.86 14.75 9.72
C SER A 89 11.88 15.25 11.16
N ASP A 90 10.74 15.22 11.86
CA ASP A 90 10.64 15.82 13.20
C ASP A 90 11.54 15.09 14.22
N ASN A 91 11.67 13.76 14.10
CA ASN A 91 12.56 12.95 14.95
C ASN A 91 14.03 13.07 14.55
N LEU A 92 14.31 13.16 13.24
CA LEU A 92 15.66 13.30 12.73
C LEU A 92 16.24 14.67 13.08
N ASP A 93 15.48 15.75 12.93
CA ASP A 93 15.92 17.11 13.28
C ASP A 93 16.23 17.21 14.77
N ALA A 94 15.39 16.62 15.63
CA ALA A 94 15.65 16.57 17.07
C ALA A 94 16.93 15.79 17.40
N LEU A 95 17.18 14.67 16.71
CA LEU A 95 18.39 13.86 16.90
C LEU A 95 19.65 14.56 16.38
N VAL A 96 19.56 15.21 15.22
CA VAL A 96 20.63 16.02 14.62
C VAL A 96 20.97 17.17 15.55
N GLN A 97 19.98 17.94 16.01
CA GLN A 97 20.20 19.07 16.90
C GLN A 97 20.79 18.62 18.25
N LYS A 98 20.34 17.49 18.80
CA LYS A 98 20.89 16.92 20.03
C LYS A 98 22.32 16.42 19.85
N SER A 99 22.62 15.74 18.76
CA SER A 99 23.94 15.10 18.54
C SER A 99 25.01 16.11 18.14
N LEU A 100 24.62 17.21 17.50
CA LEU A 100 25.52 18.30 17.09
C LEU A 100 25.59 19.44 18.13
N ALA A 101 24.77 19.42 19.18
CA ALA A 101 24.70 20.49 20.20
C ALA A 101 26.05 20.79 20.88
N ASP A 102 26.87 19.76 21.07
CA ASP A 102 28.17 19.88 21.75
C ASP A 102 29.34 20.14 20.79
N ILE A 103 29.10 20.14 19.48
CA ILE A 103 30.13 20.39 18.47
C ILE A 103 30.30 21.90 18.29
N LYS A 104 31.28 22.46 18.99
CA LYS A 104 31.75 23.84 18.80
C LYS A 104 32.81 23.88 17.70
N SER A 105 32.40 23.73 16.44
CA SER A 105 33.28 23.97 15.31
C SER A 105 32.62 24.98 14.38
N ASP A 106 33.34 26.05 14.05
CA ASP A 106 32.88 27.10 13.12
C ASP A 106 32.93 26.65 11.64
N THR A 107 33.38 25.42 11.37
CA THR A 107 33.47 24.84 10.03
C THR A 107 33.05 23.37 10.03
N PHE A 108 32.21 23.01 9.07
CA PHE A 108 31.72 21.66 8.79
C PHE A 108 31.92 21.40 7.30
N GLU A 109 32.67 20.36 6.93
CA GLU A 109 32.80 19.89 5.54
C GLU A 109 32.29 18.44 5.44
N LEU A 110 31.59 18.15 4.34
CA LEU A 110 30.89 16.90 4.03
C LEU A 110 31.79 15.89 3.32
#